data_AF-A0A1A8GIS7-F1
#
_entry.id   AF-A0A1A8GIS7-F1
#
_cell.length_a   1.000
_cell.length_b   1.000
_cell.length_c   1.000
_cell.angle_alpha   90.00
_cell.angle_beta   90.00
_cell.angle_gamma   90.00
#
_symmetry.space_group_name_H-M   'P 1'
#
loop_
_entity.id
_entity.type
_entity.pdbx_description
1 polymer ?
#
loop_
_entity_poly.entity_id
_entity_poly.type
_entity_poly.pdbx_seq_one_letter_code
_entity_poly.pdbx_strand_id
1 'polypeptide(L)'
;LVKYADDTVLLSLLSGPTVYHGQVLQEFVDWCDTACLELNVTKTKEMVVSFSNKQRALVTAASTIIHGQPVELVEEYEYLGTTFD
;
A
#
# COMPACT_ATOMS: atom_id res chain seq x y z
N LEU A 1 -13.15 -7.24 20.59
CA LEU A 1 -13.02 -5.80 20.24
C LEU A 1 -13.27 -5.72 18.75
N VAL A 2 -14.38 -5.09 18.32
CA VAL A 2 -14.65 -4.89 16.89
C VAL A 2 -14.19 -3.49 16.54
N LYS A 3 -13.17 -3.37 15.69
CA LYS A 3 -12.59 -2.10 15.26
C LYS A 3 -13.05 -1.87 13.82
N TYR A 4 -13.94 -0.91 13.63
CA TYR A 4 -14.32 -0.43 12.30
C TYR A 4 -13.40 0.74 11.95
N ALA A 5 -12.57 0.57 10.93
CA ALA A 5 -11.82 1.65 10.30
C ALA A 5 -12.21 1.61 8.82
N ASP A 6 -12.82 2.68 8.33
CA ASP A 6 -13.26 2.76 6.93
C ASP A 6 -12.07 2.91 5.98
N ASP A 7 -11.03 3.62 6.43
CA ASP A 7 -9.78 3.82 5.69
C ASP A 7 -8.59 3.27 6.50
N THR A 8 -7.64 2.63 5.82
CA THR A 8 -6.40 2.13 6.40
C THR A 8 -5.21 2.51 5.52
N VAL A 9 -4.11 2.89 6.15
CA VAL A 9 -2.85 3.19 5.48
C VAL A 9 -1.78 2.23 5.99
N LEU A 10 -1.09 1.54 5.07
CA LEU A 10 0.09 0.74 5.36
C LEU A 10 1.33 1.51 4.93
N LEU A 11 2.20 1.86 5.88
CA LEU A 11 3.45 2.57 5.61
C LEU A 11 4.63 1.61 5.75
N SER A 12 5.58 1.67 4.82
CA SER A 12 6.80 0.90 4.89
C SER A 12 8.00 1.76 4.52
N LEU A 13 9.00 1.78 5.40
CA LEU A 13 10.27 2.42 5.13
C LEU A 13 11.16 1.44 4.36
N LEU A 14 11.20 1.61 3.04
CA LEU A 14 12.04 0.79 2.17
C LEU A 14 13.50 1.26 2.27
N SER A 15 14.38 0.37 2.73
CA SER A 15 15.82 0.60 2.80
C SER A 15 16.57 -0.47 2.04
N GLY A 16 17.58 -0.07 1.26
CA GLY A 16 18.41 -1.01 0.49
C GLY A 16 17.66 -1.65 -0.70
N PRO A 17 17.71 -2.98 -0.90
CA PRO A 17 17.15 -3.65 -2.07
C PRO A 17 15.64 -3.95 -1.94
N THR A 18 15.00 -3.62 -0.83
CA THR A 18 13.58 -3.89 -0.60
C THR A 18 12.72 -2.94 -1.43
N VAL A 19 11.84 -3.50 -2.26
CA VAL A 19 11.00 -2.74 -3.21
C VAL A 19 9.50 -2.89 -2.96
N TYR A 20 9.10 -3.55 -1.88
CA TYR A 20 7.70 -3.83 -1.55
C TYR A 20 7.51 -3.89 -0.03
N HIS A 21 6.26 -3.89 0.42
CA HIS A 21 5.85 -3.95 1.83
C HIS A 21 6.27 -5.23 2.60
N GLY A 22 6.94 -6.17 1.93
CA GLY A 22 7.41 -7.41 2.57
C GLY A 22 6.28 -8.33 2.99
N GLN A 23 6.54 -9.10 4.04
CA GLN A 23 5.60 -10.03 4.65
C GLN A 23 4.41 -9.32 5.32
N VAL A 24 4.58 -8.06 5.73
CA VAL A 24 3.56 -7.30 6.47
C VAL A 24 2.29 -7.09 5.63
N LEU A 25 2.42 -6.88 4.32
CA LEU A 25 1.26 -6.77 3.44
C LEU A 25 0.45 -8.07 3.43
N GLN A 26 1.12 -9.22 3.32
CA GLN A 26 0.44 -10.51 3.31
C GLN A 26 -0.24 -10.78 4.65
N GLU A 27 0.44 -10.54 5.77
CA GLU A 27 -0.13 -10.70 7.11
C GLU A 27 -1.34 -9.77 7.33
N PHE A 28 -1.29 -8.55 6.79
CA PHE A 28 -2.41 -7.61 6.85
C PHE A 28 -3.61 -8.11 6.03
N VAL A 29 -3.39 -8.59 4.81
CA VAL A 29 -4.44 -9.16 3.95
C VAL A 29 -5.06 -10.40 4.62
N ASP A 30 -4.24 -11.32 5.13
CA ASP A 30 -4.71 -12.52 5.82
C ASP A 30 -5.53 -12.19 7.08
N TRP A 31 -5.12 -11.13 7.80
CA TRP A 31 -5.85 -10.64 8.95
C TRP A 31 -7.21 -10.05 8.55
N CYS A 32 -7.27 -9.25 7.48
CA CYS A 32 -8.53 -8.73 6.94
C CYS A 32 -9.49 -9.87 6.56
N ASP A 33 -8.97 -10.88 5.85
CA ASP A 33 -9.76 -12.04 5.43
C ASP A 33 -10.31 -12.82 6.65
N THR A 34 -9.47 -13.03 7.67
CA THR A 34 -9.87 -13.72 8.91
C THR A 34 -10.86 -12.90 9.75
N ALA A 35 -10.78 -11.57 9.66
CA ALA A 35 -11.65 -10.65 10.38
C ALA A 35 -12.96 -10.32 9.63
N CYS A 36 -13.20 -10.94 8.48
CA CYS A 36 -14.33 -10.63 7.58
C CYS A 36 -14.35 -9.16 7.14
N LEU A 37 -13.17 -8.56 6.93
CA LEU A 37 -13.00 -7.23 6.38
C LEU A 37 -12.70 -7.34 4.89
N GLU A 38 -13.60 -6.82 4.06
CA GLU A 38 -13.42 -6.82 2.60
C GLU A 38 -12.53 -5.66 2.17
N LEU A 39 -11.40 -5.98 1.52
CA LEU A 39 -10.51 -4.98 0.94
C LEU A 39 -11.00 -4.58 -0.47
N ASN A 40 -11.34 -3.31 -0.66
CA ASN A 40 -11.70 -2.78 -1.96
C ASN A 40 -10.45 -2.35 -2.75
N VAL A 41 -9.82 -3.31 -3.45
CA VAL A 41 -8.56 -3.09 -4.17
C VAL A 41 -8.67 -1.98 -5.23
N THR A 42 -9.85 -1.78 -5.84
CA THR A 42 -10.07 -0.70 -6.82
C THR A 42 -9.93 0.69 -6.20
N LYS A 43 -10.25 0.84 -4.91
CA LYS A 43 -10.09 2.09 -4.16
C LYS A 43 -8.74 2.20 -3.45
N THR A 44 -8.04 1.09 -3.23
CA THR A 44 -6.69 1.10 -2.66
C THR A 44 -5.71 1.73 -3.63
N LYS A 45 -4.91 2.68 -3.13
CA LYS A 45 -3.84 3.35 -3.87
C LYS A 45 -2.50 3.09 -3.18
N GLU A 46 -1.45 2.97 -3.97
CA GLU A 46 -0.06 2.90 -3.53
C GLU A 46 0.65 4.20 -3.95
N MET A 47 1.46 4.77 -3.06
CA MET A 47 2.25 5.97 -3.35
C MET A 47 3.69 5.73 -2.91
N VAL A 48 4.65 6.10 -3.76
CA VAL A 48 6.09 5.96 -3.49
C VAL A 48 6.74 7.32 -3.34
N VAL A 49 7.13 7.64 -2.11
CA VAL A 49 7.89 8.84 -1.77
C VAL A 49 9.38 8.50 -1.73
N SER A 50 10.16 9.07 -2.64
CA SER A 50 11.62 8.88 -2.68
C SER A 50 12.33 10.11 -3.21
N PHE A 51 13.44 10.47 -2.57
CA PHE A 51 14.34 11.54 -3.04
C PHE A 51 15.34 11.05 -4.11
N SER A 52 15.33 9.75 -4.44
CA SER A 52 16.23 9.15 -5.43
C SER A 52 15.43 8.56 -6.58
N ASN A 53 15.56 9.17 -7.77
CA ASN A 53 14.89 8.68 -8.99
C ASN A 53 15.22 7.20 -9.30
N LYS A 54 16.45 6.77 -9.00
CA LYS A 54 16.86 5.37 -9.19
C LYS A 54 16.09 4.44 -8.25
N GLN A 55 15.98 4.79 -6.97
CA GLN A 55 15.23 3.97 -6.01
C GLN A 55 13.75 3.97 -6.33
N ARG A 56 13.20 5.14 -6.70
CA ARG A 56 11.81 5.27 -7.14
C ARG A 56 11.50 4.30 -8.29
N ALA A 57 12.31 4.31 -9.34
CA ALA A 57 12.13 3.42 -10.49
C ALA A 57 12.22 1.93 -10.14
N LEU A 58 13.04 1.56 -9.14
CA LEU A 58 13.13 0.18 -8.66
C LEU A 58 11.85 -0.25 -7.91
N VAL A 59 11.30 0.64 -7.08
CA VAL A 59 10.08 0.39 -6.30
C VAL A 59 8.85 0.36 -7.21
N THR A 60 8.70 1.34 -8.12
CA THR A 60 7.53 1.42 -9.00
C THR A 60 7.50 0.32 -10.07
N ALA A 61 8.62 -0.36 -10.33
CA ALA A 61 8.67 -1.55 -11.15
C ALA A 61 8.09 -2.80 -10.44
N ALA A 62 8.02 -2.79 -9.11
CA ALA A 62 7.34 -3.82 -8.34
C ALA A 62 5.84 -3.47 -8.27
N SER A 63 4.99 -4.39 -8.73
CA SER A 63 3.55 -4.22 -8.61
C SER A 63 3.06 -4.83 -7.30
N THR A 64 2.39 -4.03 -6.48
CA THR A 64 1.64 -4.54 -5.33
C THR A 64 0.36 -5.22 -5.80
N ILE A 65 0.15 -6.46 -5.36
CA ILE A 65 -0.99 -7.30 -5.75
C ILE A 65 -1.73 -7.74 -4.48
N ILE A 66 -3.03 -7.46 -4.41
CA ILE A 66 -3.93 -7.89 -3.34
C ILE A 66 -5.01 -8.78 -3.95
N HIS A 67 -5.17 -10.01 -3.45
CA HIS A 67 -6.14 -10.99 -3.97
C HIS A 67 -6.08 -11.19 -5.50
N GLY A 68 -4.88 -11.11 -6.08
CA GLY A 68 -4.66 -11.24 -7.53
C GLY A 68 -5.01 -9.98 -8.36
N GLN A 69 -5.44 -8.90 -7.72
CA GLN A 69 -5.71 -7.61 -8.35
C GLN A 69 -4.53 -6.64 -8.11
N PRO A 70 -4.03 -5.96 -9.16
CA PRO A 70 -2.99 -4.95 -8.99
C PRO A 70 -3.55 -3.71 -8.29
N VAL A 71 -2.78 -3.17 -7.35
CA VAL A 71 -3.05 -1.87 -6.72
C VAL A 71 -2.58 -0.76 -7.65
N GLU A 72 -3.35 0.32 -7.75
CA GLU A 72 -2.99 1.47 -8.58
C GLU A 72 -1.90 2.30 -7.90
N LEU A 73 -0.79 2.51 -8.61
CA LEU A 73 0.26 3.42 -8.22
C LEU A 73 -0.12 4.86 -8.61
N VAL A 74 -0.06 5.78 -7.64
CA VAL A 74 -0.36 7.19 -7.82
C VAL A 74 0.83 8.07 -7.44
N GLU A 75 0.92 9.22 -8.09
CA GLU A 75 1.92 10.26 -7.81
C GLU A 75 1.44 11.24 -6.74
N GLU A 76 0.13 11.43 -6.62
CA GLU A 76 -0.51 12.33 -5.67
C GLU A 76 -1.69 11.62 -5.00
N TYR A 77 -1.91 11.87 -3.71
CA TYR A 77 -3.03 11.29 -2.98
C TYR A 77 -3.57 12.24 -1.91
N GLU A 78 -4.89 12.39 -1.85
CA GLU A 78 -5.56 13.12 -0.76
C GLU A 78 -5.98 12.15 0.34
N TYR A 79 -5.42 12.32 1.52
CA TYR A 79 -5.79 11.56 2.71
C TYR A 79 -6.30 12.49 3.81
N LEU A 80 -7.58 12.33 4.17
CA LEU A 80 -8.25 13.10 5.22
C LEU A 80 -8.12 14.63 5.02
N GLY A 81 -8.22 15.09 3.77
CA GLY A 81 -8.10 16.51 3.40
C GLY A 81 -6.67 17.05 3.36
N THR A 82 -5.67 16.17 3.44
CA THR A 82 -4.25 16.52 3.24
C THR A 82 -3.74 15.88 1.95
N THR A 83 -3.18 16.69 1.06
CA THR A 83 -2.55 16.24 -0.18
C THR A 83 -1.11 15.83 0.06
N PHE A 84 -0.73 14.67 -0.47
CA PHE A 84 0.64 14.20 -0.59
C PHE A 84 1.02 14.21 -2.07
N ASP A 85 2.10 14.90 -2.42
CA ASP A 85 2.65 15.06 -3.78
C ASP A 85 4.18 14.80 -3.85
#